data_AF-A0A5D3YN66-F1
#
_entry.id   AF-A0A5D3YN66-F1
#
_cell.length_a   1.000
_cell.length_b   1.000
_cell.length_c   1.000
_cell.angle_alpha   90.00
_cell.angle_beta   90.00
_cell.angle_gamma   90.00
#
_symmetry.space_group_name_H-M   'P 1'
#
loop_
_entity.id
_entity.type
_entity.pdbx_description
1 polymer ?
#
loop_
_entity_poly.entity_id
_entity_poly.type
_entity_poly.pdbx_seq_one_letter_code
_entity_poly.pdbx_strand_id
1 'polypeptide(L)'
;MKILKYTISLALIFTLFISCNDDSTSSSSNAPSVTEPDAQKVLTGESVDLTFSVTADAGYESASVTANNGDATISSEPNSGDTSGDIVINYTGNQAGAGSVEVTVTDTEGMSNNATAVVSVKDEQTEVTVTDNITSDTTWEDDKTYILSGRIAVEGGATLTIEGGAIIKGEAGSGTNATALLVARDATLNANGTANAPIIFTSVADEITHDMVNNGNFSSPNLDSSQRGLWGGVLVLGNAPISASSSPASIEGIPSTDQNGLYGGNDAGDSSGSLTYVTIRHGGTNIGQGNEINGLSLGGVGTGTTIENIEVVANQDDGIEWFGGTVDVTNVLVWNNGDDALDTDQDWQGTVDNVVTLSPSGSTLELDGPEGSNPSGNAHTIQNVSAFVENNGSEMIDVDANTNVNVSNILFFGLATTSGGSADNTISSDYSNYASNTNGFAITSIEAVIPSGLTKSDYFPSGLQSEVTEVADVSSASIGADVSVFSWTWASQSDALSDIGLE
;
A
#
# COMPACT_ATOMS: atom_id res chain seq x y z
N MET A 1 -72.52 55.08 -99.42
CA MET A 1 -72.46 56.53 -99.12
C MET A 1 -71.08 56.82 -98.53
N LYS A 2 -70.27 57.67 -99.21
CA LYS A 2 -68.97 58.26 -98.80
C LYS A 2 -67.84 57.27 -98.41
N ILE A 3 -66.80 57.03 -99.23
CA ILE A 3 -65.66 57.91 -99.62
C ILE A 3 -64.89 58.41 -98.38
N LEU A 4 -63.61 58.03 -98.19
CA LEU A 4 -62.40 58.89 -98.40
C LEU A 4 -61.07 58.33 -97.76
N LYS A 5 -60.09 58.00 -98.65
CA LYS A 5 -58.62 58.24 -98.67
C LYS A 5 -57.69 57.73 -97.53
N TYR A 6 -56.76 56.79 -97.81
CA TYR A 6 -55.33 56.94 -98.25
C TYR A 6 -54.45 57.72 -97.23
N THR A 7 -53.27 57.25 -96.76
CA THR A 7 -52.00 57.11 -97.53
C THR A 7 -50.88 56.44 -96.67
N ILE A 8 -50.20 55.42 -97.25
CA ILE A 8 -48.76 55.05 -97.29
C ILE A 8 -47.82 55.33 -96.08
N SER A 9 -47.13 54.28 -95.56
CA SER A 9 -45.64 54.17 -95.62
C SER A 9 -45.06 52.86 -95.06
N LEU A 10 -43.98 52.47 -95.74
CA LEU A 10 -43.12 51.29 -95.69
C LEU A 10 -42.19 51.25 -94.46
N ALA A 11 -41.98 50.09 -93.83
CA ALA A 11 -40.71 49.73 -93.17
C ALA A 11 -40.62 48.23 -92.88
N LEU A 12 -39.56 47.61 -93.40
CA LEU A 12 -39.13 46.23 -93.20
C LEU A 12 -38.32 46.17 -91.89
N ILE A 13 -38.71 45.36 -90.90
CA ILE A 13 -37.85 45.05 -89.73
C ILE A 13 -37.93 43.56 -89.43
N PHE A 14 -36.75 42.95 -89.49
CA PHE A 14 -36.38 41.60 -89.11
C PHE A 14 -36.45 41.48 -87.58
N THR A 15 -37.15 40.49 -87.03
CA THR A 15 -37.02 40.11 -85.62
C THR A 15 -36.85 38.60 -85.50
N LEU A 16 -35.69 38.23 -85.00
CA LEU A 16 -35.28 36.88 -84.63
C LEU A 16 -36.25 36.27 -83.61
N PHE A 17 -36.57 34.99 -83.79
CA PHE A 17 -37.04 34.13 -82.71
C PHE A 17 -35.85 33.86 -81.79
N ILE A 18 -35.86 34.45 -80.59
CA ILE A 18 -35.00 34.03 -79.48
C ILE A 18 -35.77 32.92 -78.76
N SER A 19 -35.28 31.70 -78.91
CA SER A 19 -35.59 30.56 -78.03
C SER A 19 -34.86 30.81 -76.72
N CYS A 20 -35.57 31.04 -75.62
CA CYS A 20 -35.01 30.90 -74.28
C CYS A 20 -34.79 29.41 -74.02
N ASN A 21 -33.53 28.96 -74.03
CA ASN A 21 -33.13 27.79 -73.26
C ASN A 21 -33.06 28.27 -71.80
N ASP A 22 -34.09 28.00 -71.01
CA ASP A 22 -33.95 27.95 -69.56
C ASP A 22 -33.26 26.63 -69.20
N ASP A 23 -31.96 26.55 -69.44
CA ASP A 23 -31.10 25.59 -68.76
C ASP A 23 -30.64 26.25 -67.45
N SER A 24 -31.55 26.37 -66.48
CA SER A 24 -31.12 26.45 -65.09
C SER A 24 -30.60 25.06 -64.73
N THR A 25 -29.30 24.83 -64.89
CA THR A 25 -28.63 23.75 -64.17
C THR A 25 -28.74 24.08 -62.69
N SER A 26 -29.83 23.68 -62.04
CA SER A 26 -29.85 23.55 -60.59
C SER A 26 -28.84 22.47 -60.26
N SER A 27 -27.59 22.86 -60.02
CA SER A 27 -26.69 22.01 -59.24
C SER A 27 -27.35 21.90 -57.87
N SER A 28 -28.17 20.85 -57.66
CA SER A 28 -28.55 20.48 -56.32
C SER A 28 -27.24 20.12 -55.63
N SER A 29 -26.75 21.00 -54.76
CA SER A 29 -25.59 20.66 -53.94
C SER A 29 -25.98 19.44 -53.07
N ASN A 30 -25.01 18.60 -52.73
CA ASN A 30 -25.27 17.49 -51.83
C ASN A 30 -25.26 18.00 -50.39
N ALA A 31 -26.02 17.34 -49.52
CA ALA A 31 -25.90 17.57 -48.07
C ALA A 31 -24.43 17.42 -47.63
N PRO A 32 -24.01 18.11 -46.56
CA PRO A 32 -22.63 18.04 -46.08
C PRO A 32 -22.21 16.58 -45.78
N SER A 33 -20.94 16.28 -45.95
CA SER A 33 -20.32 15.05 -45.44
C SER A 33 -19.67 15.35 -44.11
N VAL A 34 -19.92 14.51 -43.11
CA VAL A 34 -19.28 14.55 -41.81
C VAL A 34 -18.65 13.19 -41.58
N THR A 35 -17.38 13.18 -41.19
CA THR A 35 -16.63 11.96 -40.90
C THR A 35 -16.22 11.98 -39.43
N GLU A 36 -16.64 10.97 -38.67
CA GLU A 36 -16.26 10.78 -37.28
C GLU A 36 -14.78 10.38 -37.12
N PRO A 37 -14.15 10.71 -35.97
CA PRO A 37 -12.84 10.17 -35.61
C PRO A 37 -12.91 8.66 -35.27
N ASP A 38 -11.74 8.03 -35.21
CA ASP A 38 -11.60 6.69 -34.63
C ASP A 38 -12.12 6.66 -33.18
N ALA A 39 -12.61 5.50 -32.75
CA ALA A 39 -13.14 5.32 -31.40
C ALA A 39 -12.10 5.68 -30.32
N GLN A 40 -12.50 6.52 -29.36
CA GLN A 40 -11.64 7.02 -28.29
C GLN A 40 -11.94 6.35 -26.94
N LYS A 41 -11.01 6.52 -25.99
CA LYS A 41 -11.17 6.12 -24.58
C LYS A 41 -10.91 7.33 -23.70
N VAL A 42 -11.71 7.50 -22.66
CA VAL A 42 -11.53 8.57 -21.65
C VAL A 42 -11.87 8.03 -20.26
N LEU A 43 -11.28 8.57 -19.21
CA LEU A 43 -11.69 8.26 -17.84
C LEU A 43 -12.93 9.07 -17.45
N THR A 44 -13.72 8.55 -16.51
CA THR A 44 -14.82 9.28 -15.89
C THR A 44 -14.31 10.60 -15.31
N GLY A 45 -14.91 11.72 -15.68
CA GLY A 45 -14.49 13.08 -15.26
C GLY A 45 -13.41 13.74 -16.10
N GLU A 46 -12.69 12.99 -16.93
CA GLU A 46 -11.64 13.50 -17.82
C GLU A 46 -12.18 13.89 -19.20
N SER A 47 -11.45 14.77 -19.90
CA SER A 47 -11.84 15.27 -21.22
C SER A 47 -10.96 14.74 -22.36
N VAL A 48 -11.55 14.57 -23.54
CA VAL A 48 -10.86 14.23 -24.80
C VAL A 48 -11.39 15.09 -25.94
N ASP A 49 -10.50 15.50 -26.85
CA ASP A 49 -10.88 16.20 -28.07
C ASP A 49 -11.20 15.20 -29.19
N LEU A 50 -12.38 15.34 -29.79
CA LEU A 50 -12.88 14.55 -30.90
C LEU A 50 -12.94 15.41 -32.16
N THR A 51 -12.15 15.06 -33.18
CA THR A 51 -12.07 15.84 -34.42
C THR A 51 -12.91 15.20 -35.52
N PHE A 52 -13.94 15.90 -35.97
CA PHE A 52 -14.78 15.52 -37.10
C PHE A 52 -14.36 16.29 -38.35
N SER A 53 -14.13 15.58 -39.45
CA SER A 53 -13.83 16.24 -40.73
C SER A 53 -15.10 16.47 -41.53
N VAL A 54 -15.23 17.67 -42.09
CA VAL A 54 -16.44 18.14 -42.77
C VAL A 54 -16.11 18.56 -44.20
N THR A 55 -17.00 18.21 -45.14
CA THR A 55 -17.08 18.84 -46.46
C THR A 55 -18.51 19.30 -46.73
N ALA A 56 -18.67 20.50 -47.30
CA ALA A 56 -19.97 21.08 -47.60
C ALA A 56 -19.88 21.84 -48.94
N ASP A 57 -20.41 21.27 -50.02
CA ASP A 57 -20.30 21.87 -51.37
C ASP A 57 -20.97 23.25 -51.45
N ALA A 58 -22.08 23.45 -50.73
CA ALA A 58 -22.76 24.73 -50.58
C ALA A 58 -22.10 25.68 -49.54
N GLY A 59 -21.01 25.26 -48.91
CA GLY A 59 -20.39 25.96 -47.79
C GLY A 59 -21.03 25.61 -46.44
N TYR A 60 -20.20 25.43 -45.42
CA TYR A 60 -20.61 25.23 -44.03
C TYR A 60 -21.42 26.42 -43.52
N GLU A 61 -22.41 26.21 -42.65
CA GLU A 61 -23.13 27.29 -41.97
C GLU A 61 -23.06 27.16 -40.45
N SER A 62 -23.34 25.97 -39.92
CA SER A 62 -23.34 25.73 -38.47
C SER A 62 -23.17 24.25 -38.13
N ALA A 63 -22.77 24.00 -36.88
CA ALA A 63 -22.80 22.68 -36.27
C ALA A 63 -23.58 22.71 -34.95
N SER A 64 -24.13 21.55 -34.60
CA SER A 64 -24.69 21.30 -33.28
C SER A 64 -24.18 19.96 -32.77
N VAL A 65 -24.01 19.85 -31.46
CA VAL A 65 -23.48 18.66 -30.81
C VAL A 65 -24.48 18.14 -29.78
N THR A 66 -24.64 16.83 -29.74
CA THR A 66 -25.27 16.14 -28.62
C THR A 66 -24.37 15.02 -28.14
N ALA A 67 -24.41 14.76 -26.83
CA ALA A 67 -23.62 13.69 -26.22
C ALA A 67 -24.51 12.74 -25.43
N ASN A 68 -24.07 11.48 -25.39
CA ASN A 68 -24.56 10.48 -24.47
C ASN A 68 -23.43 10.09 -23.51
N ASN A 69 -23.79 9.92 -22.24
CA ASN A 69 -22.86 9.54 -21.17
C ASN A 69 -21.66 10.48 -20.98
N GLY A 70 -21.87 11.76 -21.27
CA GLY A 70 -20.87 12.80 -21.13
C GLY A 70 -21.41 14.17 -21.53
N ASP A 71 -20.61 15.19 -21.26
CA ASP A 71 -20.84 16.56 -21.71
C ASP A 71 -19.96 16.85 -22.92
N ALA A 72 -20.50 17.53 -23.93
CA ALA A 72 -19.78 17.86 -25.15
C ALA A 72 -19.95 19.34 -25.52
N THR A 73 -18.84 19.98 -25.87
CA THR A 73 -18.82 21.37 -26.34
C THR A 73 -17.99 21.50 -27.62
N ILE A 74 -18.49 22.28 -28.58
CA ILE A 74 -17.72 22.63 -29.77
C ILE A 74 -16.59 23.58 -29.36
N SER A 75 -15.34 23.13 -29.51
CA SER A 75 -14.12 23.88 -29.21
C SER A 75 -13.67 24.73 -30.40
N SER A 76 -13.87 24.23 -31.61
CA SER A 76 -13.60 24.96 -32.86
C SER A 76 -14.40 24.39 -34.02
N GLU A 77 -14.73 25.22 -35.01
CA GLU A 77 -15.46 24.83 -36.22
C GLU A 77 -15.07 25.72 -37.42
N PRO A 78 -15.39 25.32 -38.67
CA PRO A 78 -15.14 26.12 -39.87
C PRO A 78 -15.90 27.46 -39.87
N ASN A 79 -15.48 28.41 -40.70
CA ASN A 79 -16.27 29.64 -40.89
C ASN A 79 -17.44 29.40 -41.84
N SER A 80 -18.53 30.16 -41.68
CA SER A 80 -19.65 30.10 -42.64
C SER A 80 -19.15 30.39 -44.07
N GLY A 81 -19.55 29.53 -45.01
CA GLY A 81 -19.12 29.52 -46.41
C GLY A 81 -17.92 28.62 -46.72
N ASP A 82 -17.18 28.13 -45.71
CA ASP A 82 -16.04 27.22 -45.94
C ASP A 82 -16.53 25.88 -46.51
N THR A 83 -15.90 25.39 -47.58
CA THR A 83 -16.32 24.14 -48.24
C THR A 83 -15.77 22.88 -47.57
N SER A 84 -14.83 23.05 -46.62
CA SER A 84 -14.22 21.97 -45.86
C SER A 84 -13.55 22.49 -44.60
N GLY A 85 -13.45 21.66 -43.57
CA GLY A 85 -12.69 21.95 -42.37
C GLY A 85 -12.93 20.90 -41.29
N ASP A 86 -12.41 21.15 -40.09
CA ASP A 86 -12.60 20.26 -38.94
C ASP A 86 -13.45 20.93 -37.87
N ILE A 87 -14.29 20.13 -37.21
CA ILE A 87 -14.99 20.48 -35.98
C ILE A 87 -14.33 19.72 -34.84
N VAL A 88 -13.82 20.42 -33.84
CA VAL A 88 -13.24 19.81 -32.63
C VAL A 88 -14.27 19.90 -31.52
N ILE A 89 -14.64 18.75 -30.96
CA ILE A 89 -15.51 18.65 -29.81
C ILE A 89 -14.69 18.25 -28.60
N ASN A 90 -14.71 19.06 -27.54
CA ASN A 90 -14.23 18.61 -26.24
C ASN A 90 -15.34 17.81 -25.55
N TYR A 91 -15.07 16.55 -25.24
CA TYR A 91 -16.00 15.62 -24.61
C TYR A 91 -15.47 15.20 -23.23
N THR A 92 -16.32 15.26 -22.20
CA THR A 92 -16.01 14.78 -20.84
C THR A 92 -16.93 13.62 -20.49
N GLY A 93 -16.37 12.48 -20.08
CA GLY A 93 -17.16 11.30 -19.74
C GLY A 93 -17.79 11.39 -18.34
N ASN A 94 -19.06 10.99 -18.18
CA ASN A 94 -19.76 11.16 -16.90
C ASN A 94 -19.80 9.88 -16.04
N GLN A 95 -19.92 8.70 -16.65
CA GLN A 95 -19.96 7.41 -15.97
C GLN A 95 -19.31 6.33 -16.84
N ALA A 96 -18.75 5.27 -16.26
CA ALA A 96 -18.22 4.16 -17.05
C ALA A 96 -19.27 3.53 -17.97
N GLY A 97 -18.83 3.22 -19.19
CA GLY A 97 -19.66 2.59 -20.21
C GLY A 97 -19.47 3.21 -21.58
N ALA A 98 -20.40 2.87 -22.48
CA ALA A 98 -20.43 3.47 -23.80
C ALA A 98 -20.89 4.93 -23.71
N GLY A 99 -20.14 5.82 -24.33
CA GLY A 99 -20.51 7.20 -24.62
C GLY A 99 -20.46 7.47 -26.11
N SER A 100 -21.10 8.54 -26.53
CA SER A 100 -21.09 8.95 -27.93
C SER A 100 -21.27 10.44 -28.08
N VAL A 101 -20.72 10.99 -29.15
CA VAL A 101 -20.89 12.38 -29.55
C VAL A 101 -21.42 12.41 -30.97
N GLU A 102 -22.65 12.89 -31.14
CA GLU A 102 -23.23 13.13 -32.46
C GLU A 102 -23.04 14.61 -32.83
N VAL A 103 -22.39 14.85 -33.97
CA VAL A 103 -22.26 16.18 -34.56
C VAL A 103 -23.16 16.24 -35.78
N THR A 104 -24.10 17.18 -35.77
CA THR A 104 -24.94 17.52 -36.94
C THR A 104 -24.44 18.80 -37.56
N VAL A 105 -24.06 18.74 -38.84
CA VAL A 105 -23.60 19.88 -39.63
C VAL A 105 -24.70 20.31 -40.58
N THR A 106 -24.89 21.63 -40.73
CA THR A 106 -25.81 22.25 -41.69
C THR A 106 -25.04 23.19 -42.61
N ASP A 107 -25.34 23.13 -43.91
CA ASP A 107 -24.75 24.01 -44.93
C ASP A 107 -25.58 25.30 -45.14
N THR A 108 -25.07 26.21 -45.97
CA THR A 108 -25.74 27.50 -46.25
C THR A 108 -27.05 27.36 -47.05
N GLU A 109 -27.30 26.20 -47.66
CA GLU A 109 -28.55 25.88 -48.35
C GLU A 109 -29.59 25.21 -47.41
N GLY A 110 -29.21 24.98 -46.15
CA GLY A 110 -30.06 24.41 -45.10
C GLY A 110 -30.17 22.89 -45.15
N MET A 111 -29.29 22.19 -45.87
CA MET A 111 -29.19 20.74 -45.80
C MET A 111 -28.28 20.32 -44.65
N SER A 112 -28.61 19.20 -44.02
CA SER A 112 -27.87 18.71 -42.87
C SER A 112 -27.50 17.24 -43.01
N ASN A 113 -26.41 16.86 -42.36
CA ASN A 113 -25.98 15.48 -42.17
C ASN A 113 -25.29 15.34 -40.81
N ASN A 114 -25.14 14.13 -40.31
CA ASN A 114 -24.51 13.88 -39.03
C ASN A 114 -23.52 12.72 -39.07
N ALA A 115 -22.64 12.69 -38.08
CA ALA A 115 -21.76 11.58 -37.77
C ALA A 115 -21.68 11.41 -36.25
N THR A 116 -21.44 10.19 -35.80
CA THR A 116 -21.36 9.86 -34.37
C THR A 116 -19.99 9.29 -34.03
N ALA A 117 -19.23 9.99 -33.20
CA ALA A 117 -18.03 9.46 -32.58
C ALA A 117 -18.40 8.52 -31.43
N VAL A 118 -17.68 7.42 -31.31
CA VAL A 118 -17.82 6.46 -30.21
C VAL A 118 -16.72 6.71 -29.19
N VAL A 119 -17.10 6.83 -27.92
CA VAL A 119 -16.17 6.98 -26.79
C VAL A 119 -16.44 5.88 -25.77
N SER A 120 -15.40 5.17 -25.35
CA SER A 120 -15.49 4.28 -24.19
C SER A 120 -15.07 5.07 -22.95
N VAL A 121 -16.04 5.41 -22.09
CA VAL A 121 -15.76 6.00 -20.77
C VAL A 121 -15.40 4.86 -19.82
N LYS A 122 -14.27 4.99 -19.12
CA LYS A 122 -13.80 4.00 -18.15
C LYS A 122 -13.74 4.63 -16.78
N ASP A 123 -13.96 3.85 -15.73
CA ASP A 123 -13.60 4.30 -14.40
C ASP A 123 -12.07 4.31 -14.26
N GLU A 124 -11.58 5.20 -13.41
CA GLU A 124 -10.22 5.10 -12.91
C GLU A 124 -10.05 3.76 -12.20
N GLN A 125 -8.96 3.06 -12.51
CA GLN A 125 -8.67 1.80 -11.85
C GLN A 125 -8.02 2.09 -10.50
N THR A 126 -8.85 2.20 -9.47
CA THR A 126 -8.43 2.40 -8.07
C THR A 126 -8.08 1.07 -7.38
N GLU A 127 -8.42 -0.08 -7.97
CA GLU A 127 -8.08 -1.40 -7.45
C GLU A 127 -7.31 -2.22 -8.49
N VAL A 128 -6.15 -2.76 -8.08
CA VAL A 128 -5.26 -3.57 -8.90
C VAL A 128 -5.05 -4.92 -8.24
N THR A 129 -5.62 -5.98 -8.81
CA THR A 129 -5.30 -7.35 -8.38
C THR A 129 -3.92 -7.75 -8.91
N VAL A 130 -3.03 -8.15 -8.01
CA VAL A 130 -1.68 -8.63 -8.28
C VAL A 130 -1.69 -10.15 -8.18
N THR A 131 -1.51 -10.81 -9.33
CA THR A 131 -1.61 -12.28 -9.47
C THR A 131 -0.27 -12.96 -9.72
N ASP A 132 0.74 -12.20 -10.13
CA ASP A 132 2.03 -12.71 -10.59
C ASP A 132 3.17 -12.05 -9.81
N ASN A 133 4.29 -12.76 -9.71
CA ASN A 133 5.52 -12.22 -9.13
C ASN A 133 6.00 -10.97 -9.88
N ILE A 134 6.63 -10.07 -9.14
CA ILE A 134 7.25 -8.86 -9.66
C ILE A 134 8.67 -9.20 -10.12
N THR A 135 8.85 -9.25 -11.44
CA THR A 135 10.11 -9.66 -12.11
C THR A 135 10.87 -8.50 -12.75
N SER A 136 10.33 -7.29 -12.67
CA SER A 136 10.94 -6.05 -13.12
C SER A 136 10.50 -4.89 -12.25
N ASP A 137 11.25 -3.80 -12.28
CA ASP A 137 10.92 -2.58 -11.53
C ASP A 137 9.45 -2.18 -11.71
N THR A 138 8.76 -2.05 -10.59
CA THR A 138 7.32 -1.79 -10.51
C THR A 138 7.05 -0.73 -9.45
N THR A 139 6.13 0.18 -9.75
CA THR A 139 5.65 1.18 -8.81
C THR A 139 4.18 0.92 -8.47
N TRP A 140 3.88 0.94 -7.18
CA TRP A 140 2.53 0.96 -6.63
C TRP A 140 2.20 2.38 -6.16
N GLU A 141 1.16 2.97 -6.74
CA GLU A 141 0.79 4.38 -6.61
C GLU A 141 -0.08 4.61 -5.36
N ASP A 142 0.01 5.82 -4.81
CA ASP A 142 -0.62 6.19 -3.53
C ASP A 142 -2.16 6.24 -3.57
N ASP A 143 -2.75 6.44 -4.74
CA ASP A 143 -4.20 6.49 -4.98
C ASP A 143 -4.84 5.14 -5.33
N LYS A 144 -4.05 4.05 -5.27
CA LYS A 144 -4.51 2.69 -5.62
C LYS A 144 -4.45 1.69 -4.48
N THR A 145 -5.43 0.80 -4.49
CA THR A 145 -5.48 -0.37 -3.63
C THR A 145 -4.94 -1.57 -4.41
N TYR A 146 -3.88 -2.19 -3.91
CA TYR A 146 -3.27 -3.37 -4.52
C TYR A 146 -3.74 -4.62 -3.77
N ILE A 147 -4.39 -5.55 -4.46
CA ILE A 147 -4.92 -6.78 -3.87
C ILE A 147 -4.02 -7.95 -4.25
N LEU A 148 -3.28 -8.50 -3.28
CA LEU A 148 -2.47 -9.70 -3.48
C LEU A 148 -3.40 -10.91 -3.50
N SER A 149 -3.45 -11.64 -4.62
CA SER A 149 -4.32 -12.83 -4.76
C SER A 149 -3.66 -14.13 -4.29
N GLY A 150 -2.58 -14.02 -3.51
CA GLY A 150 -1.73 -15.12 -3.07
C GLY A 150 -0.36 -14.61 -2.66
N ARG A 151 0.60 -15.54 -2.51
CA ARG A 151 1.99 -15.15 -2.28
C ARG A 151 2.58 -14.50 -3.53
N ILE A 152 2.95 -13.22 -3.42
CA ILE A 152 3.59 -12.44 -4.49
C ILE A 152 5.04 -12.21 -4.10
N ALA A 153 5.97 -12.74 -4.90
CA ALA A 153 7.39 -12.49 -4.71
C ALA A 153 7.85 -11.27 -5.52
N VAL A 154 8.67 -10.40 -4.91
CA VAL A 154 9.58 -9.51 -5.64
C VAL A 154 10.85 -10.29 -5.87
N GLU A 155 11.11 -10.65 -7.12
CA GLU A 155 12.23 -11.53 -7.47
C GLU A 155 13.56 -10.75 -7.53
N GLY A 156 14.66 -11.47 -7.30
CA GLY A 156 16.00 -10.89 -7.30
C GLY A 156 16.31 -10.10 -8.59
N GLY A 157 16.78 -8.86 -8.42
CA GLY A 157 17.04 -7.91 -9.49
C GLY A 157 15.88 -6.97 -9.84
N ALA A 158 14.69 -7.15 -9.24
CA ALA A 158 13.56 -6.23 -9.37
C ALA A 158 13.44 -5.30 -8.15
N THR A 159 12.96 -4.08 -8.41
CA THR A 159 12.58 -3.12 -7.38
C THR A 159 11.06 -2.96 -7.32
N LEU A 160 10.46 -3.19 -6.16
CA LEU A 160 9.10 -2.72 -5.87
C LEU A 160 9.19 -1.39 -5.13
N THR A 161 8.63 -0.34 -5.72
CA THR A 161 8.44 0.95 -5.05
C THR A 161 6.97 1.11 -4.68
N ILE A 162 6.66 1.42 -3.43
CA ILE A 162 5.31 1.68 -2.95
C ILE A 162 5.27 3.13 -2.46
N GLU A 163 4.42 3.94 -3.08
CA GLU A 163 4.24 5.34 -2.72
C GLU A 163 3.45 5.49 -1.41
N GLY A 164 3.78 6.52 -0.64
CA GLY A 164 3.16 6.77 0.66
C GLY A 164 1.67 7.07 0.54
N GLY A 165 0.82 6.36 1.29
CA GLY A 165 -0.64 6.43 1.20
C GLY A 165 -1.27 5.24 0.48
N ALA A 166 -0.48 4.45 -0.25
CA ALA A 166 -0.97 3.23 -0.89
C ALA A 166 -1.55 2.24 0.14
N ILE A 167 -2.61 1.54 -0.28
CA ILE A 167 -3.26 0.47 0.50
C ILE A 167 -2.99 -0.85 -0.19
N ILE A 168 -2.46 -1.83 0.54
CA ILE A 168 -2.15 -3.16 0.05
C ILE A 168 -2.97 -4.16 0.86
N LYS A 169 -3.77 -4.97 0.17
CA LYS A 169 -4.69 -5.93 0.78
C LYS A 169 -4.33 -7.36 0.39
N GLY A 170 -4.14 -8.23 1.36
CA GLY A 170 -4.02 -9.67 1.13
C GLY A 170 -5.40 -10.35 1.07
N GLU A 171 -5.65 -11.14 0.02
CA GLU A 171 -6.74 -12.11 0.02
C GLU A 171 -6.54 -13.17 1.12
N ALA A 172 -7.64 -13.78 1.56
CA ALA A 172 -7.57 -14.88 2.51
C ALA A 172 -6.76 -16.06 1.92
N GLY A 173 -5.88 -16.63 2.74
CA GLY A 173 -5.08 -17.80 2.41
C GLY A 173 -4.55 -18.42 3.70
N SER A 174 -4.22 -19.70 3.68
CA SER A 174 -3.70 -20.40 4.85
C SER A 174 -2.67 -21.45 4.44
N GLY A 175 -1.80 -21.83 5.36
CA GLY A 175 -0.79 -22.85 5.09
C GLY A 175 0.19 -22.37 4.01
N THR A 176 0.65 -23.29 3.16
CA THR A 176 1.55 -22.99 2.04
C THR A 176 0.96 -22.06 0.96
N ASN A 177 -0.35 -21.79 1.03
CA ASN A 177 -1.09 -20.90 0.12
C ASN A 177 -1.45 -19.56 0.81
N ALA A 178 -0.86 -19.25 1.97
CA ALA A 178 -1.06 -17.96 2.60
C ALA A 178 -0.64 -16.82 1.65
N THR A 179 -1.47 -15.79 1.61
CA THR A 179 -1.22 -14.58 0.83
C THR A 179 -0.19 -13.73 1.55
N ALA A 180 0.92 -13.41 0.92
CA ALA A 180 2.00 -12.64 1.54
C ALA A 180 2.76 -11.85 0.48
N LEU A 181 3.43 -10.79 0.91
CA LEU A 181 4.45 -10.13 0.09
C LEU A 181 5.82 -10.69 0.50
N LEU A 182 6.53 -11.30 -0.44
CA LEU A 182 7.86 -11.89 -0.22
C LEU A 182 8.91 -11.11 -1.03
N VAL A 183 9.77 -10.36 -0.36
CA VAL A 183 10.91 -9.70 -1.00
C VAL A 183 12.09 -10.66 -0.94
N ALA A 184 12.42 -11.27 -2.08
CA ALA A 184 13.50 -12.25 -2.16
C ALA A 184 14.87 -11.57 -2.05
N ARG A 185 15.91 -12.39 -1.78
CA ARG A 185 17.29 -11.95 -1.92
C ARG A 185 17.56 -11.26 -3.25
N ASP A 186 18.43 -10.26 -3.22
CA ASP A 186 18.81 -9.42 -4.36
C ASP A 186 17.66 -8.58 -4.96
N ALA A 187 16.46 -8.60 -4.36
CA ALA A 187 15.36 -7.69 -4.69
C ALA A 187 15.42 -6.45 -3.80
N THR A 188 14.64 -5.42 -4.16
CA THR A 188 14.56 -4.18 -3.38
C THR A 188 13.10 -3.79 -3.14
N LEU A 189 12.74 -3.50 -1.90
CA LEU A 189 11.46 -2.90 -1.51
C LEU A 189 11.69 -1.48 -1.03
N ASN A 190 11.12 -0.50 -1.72
CA ASN A 190 11.08 0.90 -1.30
C ASN A 190 9.64 1.26 -0.94
N ALA A 191 9.24 1.02 0.30
CA ALA A 191 7.95 1.36 0.86
C ALA A 191 8.10 2.54 1.82
N ASN A 192 8.04 3.76 1.28
CA ASN A 192 8.33 4.98 2.03
C ASN A 192 7.10 5.85 2.18
N GLY A 193 6.32 5.58 3.23
CA GLY A 193 5.22 6.40 3.69
C GLY A 193 5.69 7.65 4.44
N THR A 194 4.70 8.38 4.96
CA THR A 194 4.93 9.49 5.90
C THR A 194 3.93 9.42 7.04
N ALA A 195 4.15 10.16 8.12
CA ALA A 195 3.19 10.27 9.23
C ALA A 195 1.76 10.71 8.78
N ASN A 196 1.64 11.42 7.65
CA ASN A 196 0.36 11.88 7.11
C ASN A 196 -0.19 10.98 5.99
N ALA A 197 0.63 10.06 5.47
CA ALA A 197 0.28 9.15 4.39
C ALA A 197 1.07 7.84 4.60
N PRO A 198 0.76 7.07 5.65
CA PRO A 198 1.41 5.79 5.90
C PRO A 198 1.00 4.78 4.83
N ILE A 199 1.86 3.80 4.59
CA ILE A 199 1.52 2.66 3.73
C ILE A 199 0.82 1.61 4.59
N ILE A 200 -0.37 1.17 4.17
CA ILE A 200 -1.20 0.24 4.94
C ILE A 200 -1.23 -1.12 4.26
N PHE A 201 -0.60 -2.12 4.89
CA PHE A 201 -0.78 -3.53 4.56
C PHE A 201 -1.85 -4.14 5.46
N THR A 202 -2.89 -4.73 4.88
CA THR A 202 -4.03 -5.28 5.62
C THR A 202 -4.71 -6.43 4.86
N SER A 203 -5.84 -6.92 5.35
CA SER A 203 -6.66 -7.92 4.66
C SER A 203 -7.68 -7.28 3.73
N VAL A 204 -8.14 -7.99 2.70
CA VAL A 204 -9.32 -7.62 1.90
C VAL A 204 -10.60 -7.48 2.73
N ALA A 205 -10.64 -8.02 3.95
CA ALA A 205 -11.75 -7.83 4.89
C ALA A 205 -11.76 -6.45 5.58
N ASP A 206 -10.64 -5.72 5.56
CA ASP A 206 -10.54 -4.37 6.11
C ASP A 206 -11.13 -3.37 5.12
N GLU A 207 -12.12 -2.58 5.57
CA GLU A 207 -12.83 -1.60 4.76
C GLU A 207 -12.13 -0.22 4.73
N ILE A 208 -10.88 -0.12 5.21
CA ILE A 208 -10.04 1.07 5.04
C ILE A 208 -9.99 1.52 3.56
N THR A 209 -10.11 2.83 3.34
CA THR A 209 -10.15 3.46 2.01
C THR A 209 -9.17 4.63 1.92
N HIS A 210 -8.82 5.01 0.69
CA HIS A 210 -7.99 6.18 0.41
C HIS A 210 -8.59 7.48 0.91
N ASP A 211 -9.92 7.65 0.83
CA ASP A 211 -10.58 8.81 1.41
C ASP A 211 -10.33 8.92 2.92
N MET A 212 -10.25 7.81 3.64
CA MET A 212 -9.92 7.83 5.07
C MET A 212 -8.46 8.22 5.29
N VAL A 213 -7.53 7.58 4.58
CA VAL A 213 -6.09 7.88 4.67
C VAL A 213 -5.81 9.35 4.33
N ASN A 214 -6.39 9.87 3.24
CA ASN A 214 -6.26 11.26 2.81
C ASN A 214 -6.86 12.26 3.81
N ASN A 215 -7.83 11.85 4.62
CA ASN A 215 -8.40 12.65 5.70
C ASN A 215 -7.67 12.46 7.04
N GLY A 216 -6.53 11.75 7.04
CA GLY A 216 -5.72 11.49 8.23
C GLY A 216 -6.32 10.46 9.19
N ASN A 217 -7.26 9.63 8.74
CA ASN A 217 -7.80 8.51 9.50
C ASN A 217 -7.20 7.20 9.00
N PHE A 218 -6.34 6.63 9.82
CA PHE A 218 -5.63 5.38 9.57
C PHE A 218 -6.23 4.22 10.35
N SER A 219 -7.28 4.43 11.16
CA SER A 219 -7.91 3.34 11.91
C SER A 219 -8.70 2.40 11.01
N SER A 220 -8.68 1.09 11.26
CA SER A 220 -9.60 0.18 10.57
C SER A 220 -11.05 0.56 10.92
N PRO A 221 -11.94 0.75 9.93
CA PRO A 221 -13.31 1.17 10.19
C PRO A 221 -14.21 0.03 10.69
N ASN A 222 -13.81 -1.23 10.48
CA ASN A 222 -14.70 -2.39 10.67
C ASN A 222 -14.04 -3.59 11.36
N LEU A 223 -12.71 -3.71 11.36
CA LEU A 223 -12.01 -4.80 12.04
C LEU A 223 -11.50 -4.36 13.41
N ASP A 224 -11.62 -5.25 14.38
CA ASP A 224 -11.06 -5.06 15.71
C ASP A 224 -9.56 -5.39 15.72
N SER A 225 -8.80 -4.66 16.52
CA SER A 225 -7.38 -4.88 16.80
C SER A 225 -7.02 -6.27 17.36
N SER A 226 -8.00 -7.13 17.68
CA SER A 226 -7.79 -8.51 18.09
C SER A 226 -8.06 -9.53 16.99
N GLN A 227 -8.47 -9.11 15.79
CA GLN A 227 -8.77 -10.02 14.67
C GLN A 227 -7.50 -10.37 13.91
N ARG A 228 -7.01 -11.60 14.08
CA ARG A 228 -5.73 -12.06 13.56
C ARG A 228 -5.88 -13.02 12.38
N GLY A 229 -4.79 -13.24 11.63
CA GLY A 229 -4.67 -14.38 10.73
C GLY A 229 -5.51 -14.30 9.45
N LEU A 230 -5.73 -13.08 8.95
CA LEU A 230 -6.58 -12.85 7.77
C LEU A 230 -5.79 -12.88 6.45
N TRP A 231 -4.46 -12.77 6.53
CA TRP A 231 -3.49 -12.97 5.45
C TRP A 231 -2.11 -13.24 6.09
N GLY A 232 -1.08 -13.51 5.28
CA GLY A 232 0.24 -13.95 5.75
C GLY A 232 1.08 -12.86 6.40
N GLY A 233 1.36 -11.75 5.71
CA GLY A 233 2.28 -10.72 6.21
C GLY A 233 3.32 -10.31 5.18
N VAL A 234 4.38 -9.65 5.64
CA VAL A 234 5.49 -9.14 4.81
C VAL A 234 6.80 -9.82 5.21
N LEU A 235 7.48 -10.42 4.23
CA LEU A 235 8.79 -11.04 4.43
C LEU A 235 9.84 -10.28 3.63
N VAL A 236 10.95 -9.91 4.25
CA VAL A 236 12.10 -9.26 3.61
C VAL A 236 13.34 -10.11 3.81
N LEU A 237 13.91 -10.62 2.72
CA LEU A 237 15.02 -11.56 2.75
C LEU A 237 16.27 -10.92 2.13
N GLY A 238 17.36 -10.88 2.90
CA GLY A 238 18.63 -10.28 2.52
C GLY A 238 19.80 -11.26 2.44
N ASN A 239 20.97 -10.69 2.13
CA ASN A 239 22.25 -11.40 1.98
C ASN A 239 23.18 -11.28 3.18
N ALA A 240 22.72 -10.74 4.32
CA ALA A 240 23.53 -10.59 5.51
C ALA A 240 23.81 -11.92 6.23
N PRO A 241 24.87 -12.01 7.05
CA PRO A 241 25.21 -13.23 7.78
C PRO A 241 24.07 -13.68 8.72
N ILE A 242 23.89 -14.99 8.82
CA ILE A 242 22.96 -15.65 9.74
C ILE A 242 23.68 -16.78 10.48
N SER A 243 23.21 -17.15 11.66
CA SER A 243 23.67 -18.33 12.39
C SER A 243 22.60 -19.41 12.43
N ALA A 244 22.25 -19.92 11.25
CA ALA A 244 21.36 -21.07 11.07
C ALA A 244 22.12 -22.39 10.89
N SER A 245 21.41 -23.51 10.87
CA SER A 245 21.98 -24.84 10.56
C SER A 245 22.62 -24.93 9.17
N SER A 246 22.20 -24.07 8.23
CA SER A 246 22.80 -23.89 6.91
C SER A 246 22.69 -22.43 6.45
N SER A 247 23.63 -21.95 5.65
CA SER A 247 23.56 -20.64 5.01
C SER A 247 23.83 -20.78 3.49
N PRO A 248 22.93 -20.31 2.61
CA PRO A 248 21.63 -19.72 2.93
C PRO A 248 20.64 -20.72 3.54
N ALA A 249 19.64 -20.21 4.25
CA ALA A 249 18.53 -20.96 4.82
C ALA A 249 17.23 -20.70 4.03
N SER A 250 16.20 -21.53 4.23
CA SER A 250 14.84 -21.27 3.73
C SER A 250 14.04 -20.64 4.85
N ILE A 251 13.39 -19.51 4.59
CA ILE A 251 12.55 -18.81 5.57
C ILE A 251 11.33 -19.67 5.89
N GLU A 252 10.86 -19.53 7.13
CA GLU A 252 9.63 -20.17 7.56
C GLU A 252 8.41 -19.66 6.78
N GLY A 253 7.39 -20.49 6.74
CA GLY A 253 6.16 -20.29 6.02
C GLY A 253 6.24 -20.36 4.49
N ILE A 254 7.46 -20.37 3.93
CA ILE A 254 7.69 -20.49 2.49
C ILE A 254 8.17 -21.91 2.14
N PRO A 255 7.49 -22.63 1.21
CA PRO A 255 7.94 -23.96 0.82
C PRO A 255 9.38 -23.95 0.31
N SER A 256 10.24 -24.86 0.80
CA SER A 256 11.66 -24.94 0.41
C SER A 256 11.92 -25.18 -1.09
N THR A 257 10.90 -25.55 -1.86
CA THR A 257 10.95 -25.63 -3.32
C THR A 257 10.90 -24.26 -4.01
N ASP A 258 10.40 -23.23 -3.31
CA ASP A 258 10.34 -21.85 -3.77
C ASP A 258 11.65 -21.15 -3.41
N GLN A 259 12.50 -20.91 -4.40
CA GLN A 259 13.83 -20.34 -4.18
C GLN A 259 13.78 -18.87 -3.76
N ASN A 260 12.64 -18.20 -3.92
CA ASN A 260 12.45 -16.84 -3.43
C ASN A 260 12.45 -16.76 -1.90
N GLY A 261 12.21 -17.89 -1.21
CA GLY A 261 12.26 -17.99 0.25
C GLY A 261 13.66 -18.17 0.83
N LEU A 262 14.73 -18.12 0.02
CA LEU A 262 16.09 -18.23 0.53
C LEU A 262 16.56 -16.91 1.15
N TYR A 263 17.20 -16.97 2.31
CA TYR A 263 17.81 -15.81 2.99
C TYR A 263 19.20 -16.13 3.53
N GLY A 264 19.93 -15.07 3.87
CA GLY A 264 21.26 -15.14 4.44
C GLY A 264 22.38 -15.22 3.40
N GLY A 265 23.56 -14.78 3.82
CA GLY A 265 24.75 -14.74 2.98
C GLY A 265 25.98 -14.30 3.76
N ASN A 266 26.81 -13.46 3.15
CA ASN A 266 28.06 -12.98 3.75
C ASN A 266 28.24 -11.47 3.64
N ASP A 267 27.20 -10.72 3.25
CA ASP A 267 27.26 -9.27 3.09
C ASP A 267 26.47 -8.56 4.20
N ALA A 268 27.15 -8.23 5.29
CA ALA A 268 26.55 -7.50 6.41
C ALA A 268 26.06 -6.08 6.02
N GLY A 269 26.50 -5.56 4.88
CA GLY A 269 26.10 -4.27 4.33
C GLY A 269 25.02 -4.37 3.24
N ASP A 270 24.44 -5.55 3.02
CA ASP A 270 23.36 -5.76 2.06
C ASP A 270 22.19 -4.79 2.31
N SER A 271 21.52 -4.40 1.23
CA SER A 271 20.36 -3.51 1.28
C SER A 271 19.19 -4.16 0.56
N SER A 272 18.12 -4.41 1.30
CA SER A 272 16.82 -4.85 0.78
C SER A 272 15.89 -3.65 0.51
N GLY A 273 16.39 -2.42 0.63
CA GLY A 273 15.65 -1.18 0.38
C GLY A 273 15.31 -0.39 1.64
N SER A 274 14.08 0.13 1.71
CA SER A 274 13.61 1.02 2.77
C SER A 274 12.12 0.81 3.08
N LEU A 275 11.79 0.70 4.35
CA LEU A 275 10.43 0.64 4.89
C LEU A 275 10.27 1.75 5.92
N THR A 276 9.49 2.79 5.61
CA THR A 276 9.23 3.91 6.53
C THR A 276 7.76 4.25 6.62
N TYR A 277 7.23 4.44 7.83
CA TYR A 277 5.80 4.70 8.10
C TYR A 277 4.88 3.65 7.46
N VAL A 278 5.07 2.41 7.91
CA VAL A 278 4.35 1.24 7.41
C VAL A 278 3.55 0.63 8.55
N THR A 279 2.27 0.33 8.28
CA THR A 279 1.40 -0.41 9.20
C THR A 279 1.03 -1.75 8.58
N ILE A 280 1.23 -2.84 9.32
CA ILE A 280 0.95 -4.21 8.90
C ILE A 280 -0.10 -4.78 9.85
N ARG A 281 -1.26 -5.15 9.31
CA ARG A 281 -2.45 -5.42 10.12
C ARG A 281 -3.07 -6.76 9.80
N HIS A 282 -3.61 -7.42 10.82
CA HIS A 282 -4.42 -8.63 10.69
C HIS A 282 -3.70 -9.76 9.94
N GLY A 283 -2.37 -9.74 9.97
CA GLY A 283 -1.50 -10.69 9.29
C GLY A 283 -1.35 -11.99 10.07
N GLY A 284 -0.35 -12.74 9.68
CA GLY A 284 0.12 -13.95 10.31
C GLY A 284 -0.55 -15.19 9.78
N THR A 285 0.19 -16.29 9.65
CA THR A 285 -0.43 -17.59 9.38
C THR A 285 0.34 -18.70 10.07
N ASN A 286 -0.38 -19.51 10.84
CA ASN A 286 0.19 -20.75 11.34
C ASN A 286 0.13 -21.84 10.25
N ILE A 287 1.30 -22.32 9.80
CA ILE A 287 1.39 -23.36 8.76
C ILE A 287 1.70 -24.73 9.39
N GLY A 288 2.32 -24.72 10.57
CA GLY A 288 2.53 -25.81 11.51
C GLY A 288 3.56 -25.37 12.55
N GLN A 289 3.71 -26.09 13.67
CA GLN A 289 4.63 -25.71 14.75
C GLN A 289 6.05 -25.37 14.26
N GLY A 290 6.51 -24.14 14.49
CA GLY A 290 7.83 -23.65 14.07
C GLY A 290 7.95 -23.58 12.56
N ASN A 291 6.88 -23.15 11.91
CA ASN A 291 6.76 -22.85 10.50
C ASN A 291 5.58 -21.92 10.28
N GLU A 292 5.81 -20.63 10.46
CA GLU A 292 4.78 -19.60 10.41
C GLU A 292 5.20 -18.39 9.54
N ILE A 293 4.27 -17.46 9.30
CA ILE A 293 4.57 -16.14 8.71
C ILE A 293 4.16 -15.09 9.74
N ASN A 294 5.01 -14.09 9.96
CA ASN A 294 4.84 -13.04 10.97
C ASN A 294 4.27 -11.76 10.37
N GLY A 295 4.10 -10.73 11.20
CA GLY A 295 3.73 -9.41 10.71
C GLY A 295 4.79 -8.90 9.75
N LEU A 296 6.03 -8.80 10.26
CA LEU A 296 7.22 -8.51 9.49
C LEU A 296 8.33 -9.53 9.78
N SER A 297 8.61 -10.42 8.83
CA SER A 297 9.72 -11.37 8.94
C SER A 297 10.98 -10.79 8.25
N LEU A 298 12.10 -10.73 8.96
CA LEU A 298 13.35 -10.15 8.50
C LEU A 298 14.46 -11.22 8.46
N GLY A 299 14.61 -11.88 7.32
CA GLY A 299 15.61 -12.94 7.15
C GLY A 299 16.92 -12.41 6.59
N GLY A 300 18.00 -12.40 7.39
CA GLY A 300 19.34 -12.02 6.91
C GLY A 300 19.39 -10.63 6.28
N VAL A 301 18.62 -9.67 6.78
CA VAL A 301 18.57 -8.30 6.26
C VAL A 301 19.79 -7.51 6.74
N GLY A 302 20.46 -6.79 5.84
CA GLY A 302 21.70 -6.08 6.13
C GLY A 302 21.54 -4.62 6.58
N THR A 303 22.63 -4.05 7.13
CA THR A 303 22.72 -2.65 7.59
C THR A 303 22.54 -1.61 6.48
N GLY A 304 22.56 -2.01 5.21
CA GLY A 304 22.24 -1.13 4.09
C GLY A 304 20.73 -0.89 3.94
N THR A 305 19.89 -1.62 4.68
CA THR A 305 18.43 -1.48 4.69
C THR A 305 17.99 -0.48 5.74
N THR A 306 16.95 0.31 5.45
CA THR A 306 16.36 1.26 6.38
C THR A 306 14.97 0.78 6.81
N ILE A 307 14.74 0.58 8.11
CA ILE A 307 13.43 0.21 8.65
C ILE A 307 13.10 1.13 9.83
N GLU A 308 12.11 2.01 9.66
CA GLU A 308 11.78 3.03 10.65
C GLU A 308 10.27 3.28 10.73
N ASN A 309 9.71 3.51 11.92
CA ASN A 309 8.29 3.85 12.10
C ASN A 309 7.40 2.73 11.55
N ILE A 310 7.42 1.59 12.24
CA ILE A 310 6.64 0.40 11.90
C ILE A 310 5.56 0.19 12.94
N GLU A 311 4.33 -0.05 12.49
CA GLU A 311 3.23 -0.51 13.32
C GLU A 311 2.84 -1.92 12.87
N VAL A 312 2.75 -2.86 13.81
CA VAL A 312 2.16 -4.19 13.57
C VAL A 312 0.96 -4.36 14.49
N VAL A 313 -0.20 -4.68 13.94
CA VAL A 313 -1.45 -4.85 14.70
C VAL A 313 -2.10 -6.18 14.37
N ALA A 314 -2.51 -6.91 15.41
CA ALA A 314 -3.30 -8.13 15.26
C ALA A 314 -2.64 -9.18 14.36
N ASN A 315 -1.32 -9.38 14.46
CA ASN A 315 -0.70 -10.52 13.79
C ASN A 315 -1.11 -11.83 14.50
N GLN A 316 -1.28 -12.93 13.76
CA GLN A 316 -1.58 -14.24 14.35
C GLN A 316 -0.42 -14.85 15.11
N ASP A 317 0.79 -14.44 14.77
CA ASP A 317 2.06 -14.89 15.31
C ASP A 317 2.85 -13.64 15.74
N ASP A 318 4.15 -13.59 15.48
CA ASP A 318 4.99 -12.52 15.98
C ASP A 318 4.76 -11.18 15.30
N GLY A 319 5.10 -10.10 16.01
CA GLY A 319 5.08 -8.76 15.45
C GLY A 319 6.14 -8.59 14.40
N ILE A 320 7.38 -8.65 14.88
CA ILE A 320 8.55 -8.65 14.03
C ILE A 320 9.43 -9.80 14.49
N GLU A 321 9.83 -10.63 13.54
CA GLU A 321 10.78 -11.71 13.80
C GLU A 321 12.03 -11.51 12.93
N TRP A 322 13.21 -11.56 13.55
CA TRP A 322 14.49 -11.50 12.85
C TRP A 322 15.12 -12.87 12.78
N PHE A 323 15.41 -13.34 11.56
CA PHE A 323 16.20 -14.54 11.35
C PHE A 323 17.62 -14.16 10.93
N GLY A 324 18.48 -13.92 11.92
CA GLY A 324 19.83 -13.42 11.72
C GLY A 324 19.88 -12.03 11.05
N GLY A 325 21.01 -11.70 10.44
CA GLY A 325 21.22 -10.41 9.77
C GLY A 325 21.78 -9.33 10.69
N THR A 326 21.80 -8.09 10.18
CA THR A 326 22.49 -6.96 10.81
C THR A 326 21.70 -5.65 10.72
N VAL A 327 20.48 -5.66 10.19
CA VAL A 327 19.65 -4.45 10.04
C VAL A 327 19.31 -3.80 11.38
N ASP A 328 19.38 -2.48 11.43
CA ASP A 328 18.87 -1.69 12.55
C ASP A 328 17.41 -1.28 12.29
N VAL A 329 16.60 -1.23 13.35
CA VAL A 329 15.18 -0.83 13.29
C VAL A 329 14.91 0.25 14.34
N THR A 330 14.09 1.25 14.03
CA THR A 330 13.76 2.31 15.00
C THR A 330 12.29 2.68 14.96
N ASN A 331 11.71 2.99 16.12
CA ASN A 331 10.29 3.34 16.29
C ASN A 331 9.38 2.20 15.85
N VAL A 332 9.20 1.21 16.73
CA VAL A 332 8.33 0.05 16.50
C VAL A 332 7.17 0.06 17.48
N LEU A 333 5.95 -0.12 16.97
CA LEU A 333 4.76 -0.36 17.79
C LEU A 333 4.16 -1.72 17.42
N VAL A 334 4.02 -2.61 18.40
CA VAL A 334 3.37 -3.91 18.21
C VAL A 334 2.15 -4.01 19.13
N TRP A 335 0.99 -4.31 18.57
CA TRP A 335 -0.27 -4.30 19.28
C TRP A 335 -1.11 -5.56 19.03
N ASN A 336 -1.44 -6.26 20.11
CA ASN A 336 -2.35 -7.40 20.13
C ASN A 336 -1.91 -8.57 19.23
N ASN A 337 -0.63 -8.94 19.29
CA ASN A 337 -0.08 -10.07 18.55
C ASN A 337 -0.45 -11.42 19.16
N GLY A 338 -0.48 -12.44 18.30
CA GLY A 338 -0.96 -13.77 18.64
C GLY A 338 0.06 -14.67 19.30
N ASP A 339 1.33 -14.35 19.10
CA ASP A 339 2.45 -14.85 19.88
C ASP A 339 3.28 -13.64 20.33
N ASP A 340 4.54 -13.55 19.95
CA ASP A 340 5.50 -12.64 20.53
C ASP A 340 5.42 -11.24 19.93
N ALA A 341 5.78 -10.21 20.70
CA ALA A 341 5.83 -8.87 20.12
C ALA A 341 7.07 -8.72 19.22
N LEU A 342 8.25 -9.03 19.75
CA LEU A 342 9.50 -9.10 19.01
C LEU A 342 10.16 -10.46 19.27
N ASP A 343 10.52 -11.15 18.20
CA ASP A 343 11.28 -12.40 18.27
C ASP A 343 12.62 -12.26 17.51
N THR A 344 13.71 -12.69 18.12
CA THR A 344 15.02 -12.67 17.49
C THR A 344 15.62 -14.06 17.47
N ASP A 345 16.06 -14.45 16.29
CA ASP A 345 16.47 -15.80 16.04
C ASP A 345 17.79 -15.80 15.24
N GLN A 346 18.51 -16.91 15.29
CA GLN A 346 19.70 -17.16 14.45
C GLN A 346 20.78 -16.05 14.48
N ASP A 347 21.02 -15.45 15.65
CA ASP A 347 22.11 -14.47 15.90
C ASP A 347 22.00 -13.19 15.06
N TRP A 348 20.82 -12.56 15.04
CA TRP A 348 20.69 -11.18 14.58
C TRP A 348 21.64 -10.28 15.39
N GLN A 349 22.24 -9.29 14.72
CA GLN A 349 23.30 -8.43 15.25
C GLN A 349 23.01 -6.93 15.12
N GLY A 350 21.77 -6.56 14.81
CA GLY A 350 21.36 -5.15 14.71
C GLY A 350 20.99 -4.53 16.06
N THR A 351 20.39 -3.35 15.96
CA THR A 351 19.78 -2.64 17.08
C THR A 351 18.31 -2.38 16.78
N VAL A 352 17.43 -2.60 17.75
CA VAL A 352 16.08 -2.03 17.75
C VAL A 352 15.98 -0.99 18.86
N ASP A 353 15.57 0.21 18.49
CA ASP A 353 15.45 1.37 19.38
C ASP A 353 14.04 1.95 19.35
N ASN A 354 13.55 2.36 20.52
CA ASN A 354 12.23 2.96 20.72
C ASN A 354 11.07 2.00 20.36
N VAL A 355 10.67 1.16 21.31
CA VAL A 355 9.68 0.09 21.10
C VAL A 355 8.50 0.24 22.04
N VAL A 356 7.30 0.13 21.50
CA VAL A 356 6.05 0.07 22.28
C VAL A 356 5.38 -1.28 22.02
N THR A 357 5.07 -2.04 23.07
CA THR A 357 4.33 -3.31 22.95
C THR A 357 3.06 -3.26 23.79
N LEU A 358 1.95 -3.72 23.20
CA LEU A 358 0.64 -3.75 23.84
C LEU A 358 0.05 -5.15 23.76
N SER A 359 0.06 -5.85 24.89
CA SER A 359 -0.65 -7.13 25.11
C SER A 359 -0.43 -8.18 24.00
N PRO A 360 0.83 -8.56 23.67
CA PRO A 360 1.07 -9.80 22.93
C PRO A 360 0.50 -10.99 23.73
N SER A 361 0.09 -12.05 23.02
CA SER A 361 -0.37 -13.30 23.64
C SER A 361 0.78 -14.28 23.93
N GLY A 362 1.95 -14.06 23.33
CA GLY A 362 3.22 -14.67 23.68
C GLY A 362 4.04 -13.73 24.56
N SER A 363 5.36 -13.73 24.39
CA SER A 363 6.28 -12.89 25.14
C SER A 363 6.32 -11.46 24.61
N THR A 364 6.81 -10.53 25.44
CA THR A 364 7.14 -9.19 24.94
C THR A 364 8.40 -9.22 24.09
N LEU A 365 9.40 -9.99 24.50
CA LEU A 365 10.65 -10.21 23.77
C LEU A 365 10.96 -11.71 23.86
N GLU A 366 10.88 -12.43 22.75
CA GLU A 366 11.47 -13.76 22.61
C GLU A 366 12.85 -13.61 21.98
N LEU A 367 13.88 -14.08 22.65
CA LEU A 367 15.26 -13.75 22.32
C LEU A 367 16.10 -15.00 22.24
N ASP A 368 16.02 -15.67 21.10
CA ASP A 368 16.75 -16.88 20.82
C ASP A 368 18.21 -16.66 20.45
N GLY A 369 18.97 -17.72 20.65
CA GLY A 369 20.40 -17.75 20.40
C GLY A 369 20.76 -18.15 18.97
N PRO A 370 22.06 -18.22 18.66
CA PRO A 370 22.54 -18.85 17.45
C PRO A 370 22.15 -20.34 17.40
N GLU A 371 21.52 -20.79 16.31
CA GLU A 371 21.27 -22.21 16.04
C GLU A 371 22.45 -22.91 15.33
N GLY A 372 23.21 -22.12 14.58
CA GLY A 372 24.32 -22.53 13.73
C GLY A 372 25.65 -22.69 14.46
N SER A 373 26.62 -23.31 13.77
CA SER A 373 27.97 -23.55 14.30
C SER A 373 28.94 -22.36 14.15
N ASN A 374 28.51 -21.26 13.52
CA ASN A 374 29.33 -20.07 13.27
C ASN A 374 28.66 -18.79 13.80
N PRO A 375 28.34 -18.71 15.12
CA PRO A 375 27.85 -17.47 15.69
C PRO A 375 28.87 -16.35 15.50
N SER A 376 28.40 -15.12 15.35
CA SER A 376 29.25 -13.93 15.27
C SER A 376 30.08 -13.70 16.52
N GLY A 377 29.53 -14.11 17.68
CA GLY A 377 30.06 -13.80 18.99
C GLY A 377 29.81 -12.36 19.44
N ASN A 378 29.04 -11.59 18.68
CA ASN A 378 28.51 -10.29 19.07
C ASN A 378 27.10 -10.45 19.65
N ALA A 379 26.52 -9.36 20.14
CA ALA A 379 25.13 -9.32 20.56
C ALA A 379 24.37 -8.25 19.76
N HIS A 380 23.10 -8.50 19.47
CA HIS A 380 22.18 -7.43 19.10
C HIS A 380 21.80 -6.59 20.32
N THR A 381 21.14 -5.46 20.07
CA THR A 381 20.74 -4.51 21.11
C THR A 381 19.25 -4.19 21.01
N ILE A 382 18.56 -4.22 22.14
CA ILE A 382 17.16 -3.77 22.28
C ILE A 382 17.14 -2.67 23.33
N GLN A 383 16.59 -1.50 23.01
CA GLN A 383 16.58 -0.38 23.94
C GLN A 383 15.37 0.55 23.82
N ASN A 384 15.09 1.23 24.94
CA ASN A 384 14.00 2.20 25.08
C ASN A 384 12.63 1.56 24.79
N VAL A 385 12.25 0.61 25.65
CA VAL A 385 11.03 -0.20 25.48
C VAL A 385 9.98 0.21 26.50
N SER A 386 8.75 0.46 26.07
CA SER A 386 7.57 0.56 26.94
C SER A 386 6.64 -0.62 26.65
N ALA A 387 6.53 -1.53 27.61
CA ALA A 387 5.81 -2.79 27.46
C ALA A 387 4.59 -2.88 28.39
N PHE A 388 3.41 -2.91 27.79
CA PHE A 388 2.15 -3.17 28.47
C PHE A 388 1.78 -4.66 28.34
N VAL A 389 1.66 -5.35 29.47
CA VAL A 389 1.59 -6.83 29.51
C VAL A 389 0.28 -7.35 30.11
N GLU A 390 -0.83 -6.60 29.97
CA GLU A 390 -2.12 -6.99 30.55
C GLU A 390 -2.77 -8.12 29.73
N ASN A 391 -3.03 -9.26 30.41
CA ASN A 391 -3.59 -10.55 29.93
C ASN A 391 -2.59 -11.50 29.25
N ASN A 392 -2.67 -12.80 29.56
CA ASN A 392 -2.11 -13.98 28.86
C ASN A 392 -0.81 -13.77 28.05
N GLY A 393 0.12 -12.93 28.49
CA GLY A 393 1.49 -12.97 27.95
C GLY A 393 2.15 -14.27 28.41
N SER A 394 3.18 -14.74 27.72
CA SER A 394 4.05 -15.80 28.22
C SER A 394 5.15 -15.18 29.07
N GLU A 395 6.34 -14.94 28.54
CA GLU A 395 7.41 -14.31 29.28
C GLU A 395 7.43 -12.79 29.05
N MET A 396 7.87 -12.01 30.03
CA MET A 396 8.20 -10.60 29.75
C MET A 396 9.44 -10.51 28.86
N ILE A 397 10.39 -11.39 29.09
CA ILE A 397 11.57 -11.57 28.24
C ILE A 397 11.86 -13.07 28.30
N ASP A 398 11.69 -13.76 27.18
CA ASP A 398 12.23 -15.08 26.98
C ASP A 398 13.68 -14.96 26.49
N VAL A 399 14.57 -15.72 27.13
CA VAL A 399 15.97 -15.83 26.74
C VAL A 399 16.37 -17.29 26.87
N ASP A 400 17.18 -17.70 25.93
CA ASP A 400 17.88 -18.97 25.94
C ASP A 400 19.24 -18.90 26.66
N ALA A 401 19.78 -20.07 27.00
CA ALA A 401 21.10 -20.18 27.63
C ALA A 401 22.25 -19.63 26.74
N ASN A 402 22.06 -19.64 25.42
CA ASN A 402 23.01 -19.15 24.41
C ASN A 402 22.60 -17.80 23.78
N THR A 403 21.56 -17.13 24.27
CA THR A 403 21.16 -15.81 23.77
C THR A 403 22.29 -14.78 23.84
N ASN A 404 22.43 -14.02 22.76
CA ASN A 404 23.42 -12.96 22.62
C ASN A 404 22.74 -11.59 22.44
N VAL A 405 22.24 -11.02 23.53
CA VAL A 405 21.51 -9.73 23.50
C VAL A 405 21.93 -8.78 24.62
N ASN A 406 22.00 -7.49 24.32
CA ASN A 406 21.96 -6.44 25.34
C ASN A 406 20.59 -5.77 25.36
N VAL A 407 19.93 -5.74 26.51
CA VAL A 407 18.66 -5.04 26.69
C VAL A 407 18.82 -3.92 27.71
N SER A 408 18.31 -2.72 27.39
CA SER A 408 18.36 -1.59 28.33
C SER A 408 17.18 -0.64 28.22
N ASN A 409 16.89 0.07 29.31
CA ASN A 409 15.84 1.09 29.38
C ASN A 409 14.45 0.53 29.02
N ILE A 410 14.01 -0.46 29.79
CA ILE A 410 12.68 -1.07 29.61
C ILE A 410 11.75 -0.71 30.77
N LEU A 411 10.55 -0.26 30.43
CA LEU A 411 9.45 -0.01 31.33
C LEU A 411 8.40 -1.11 31.18
N PHE A 412 8.12 -1.86 32.25
CA PHE A 412 7.03 -2.83 32.31
C PHE A 412 5.85 -2.29 33.13
N PHE A 413 4.64 -2.42 32.59
CA PHE A 413 3.40 -2.04 33.28
C PHE A 413 2.22 -2.88 32.80
N GLY A 414 1.09 -2.79 33.50
CA GLY A 414 -0.05 -3.69 33.24
C GLY A 414 0.15 -5.14 33.72
N LEU A 415 1.13 -5.39 34.59
CA LEU A 415 1.46 -6.73 35.09
C LEU A 415 0.27 -7.42 35.78
N ALA A 416 0.05 -8.71 35.51
CA ALA A 416 -1.09 -9.44 36.04
C ALA A 416 -1.03 -9.65 37.56
N THR A 417 -2.20 -9.74 38.20
CA THR A 417 -2.35 -9.78 39.68
C THR A 417 -2.69 -11.15 40.26
N THR A 418 -3.07 -12.15 39.46
CA THR A 418 -3.55 -13.44 39.97
C THR A 418 -2.44 -14.49 40.09
N SER A 419 -2.19 -14.92 41.32
CA SER A 419 -1.29 -16.02 41.73
C SER A 419 -1.83 -17.44 41.42
N GLY A 420 -2.36 -17.63 40.21
CA GLY A 420 -2.92 -18.91 39.71
C GLY A 420 -2.12 -19.56 38.57
N GLY A 421 -1.11 -18.87 38.06
CA GLY A 421 -0.21 -19.33 37.00
C GLY A 421 0.93 -18.31 36.91
N SER A 422 1.97 -18.50 37.72
CA SER A 422 3.19 -17.67 37.69
C SER A 422 4.05 -17.94 36.44
N ALA A 423 3.43 -18.22 35.30
CA ALA A 423 4.12 -18.51 34.04
C ALA A 423 4.09 -17.32 33.06
N ASP A 424 3.25 -16.31 33.29
CA ASP A 424 2.77 -15.47 32.17
C ASP A 424 3.23 -13.99 32.22
N ASN A 425 4.01 -13.59 33.23
CA ASN A 425 4.69 -12.29 33.24
C ASN A 425 6.07 -12.39 33.91
N THR A 426 6.69 -13.56 33.86
CA THR A 426 8.02 -13.77 34.42
C THR A 426 9.08 -13.62 33.34
N ILE A 427 10.32 -13.40 33.75
CA ILE A 427 11.46 -13.61 32.85
C ILE A 427 11.71 -15.11 32.75
N SER A 428 12.11 -15.59 31.58
CA SER A 428 12.40 -16.99 31.32
C SER A 428 13.33 -17.63 32.36
N SER A 429 13.11 -18.92 32.58
CA SER A 429 13.86 -19.71 33.55
C SER A 429 15.35 -19.84 33.21
N ASP A 430 15.70 -19.63 31.93
CA ASP A 430 17.06 -19.69 31.41
C ASP A 430 17.87 -18.40 31.64
N TYR A 431 17.25 -17.33 32.17
CA TYR A 431 17.93 -16.09 32.52
C TYR A 431 19.17 -16.30 33.40
N SER A 432 19.14 -17.27 34.33
CA SER A 432 20.31 -17.55 35.17
C SER A 432 21.49 -18.08 34.37
N ASN A 433 21.24 -18.88 33.33
CA ASN A 433 22.25 -19.38 32.42
C ASN A 433 22.80 -18.24 31.57
N TYR A 434 21.91 -17.46 30.94
CA TYR A 434 22.25 -16.24 30.21
C TYR A 434 23.12 -15.30 31.06
N ALA A 435 22.68 -14.89 32.26
CA ALA A 435 23.41 -13.96 33.12
C ALA A 435 24.76 -14.51 33.63
N SER A 436 24.91 -15.83 33.67
CA SER A 436 26.17 -16.48 34.06
C SER A 436 27.13 -16.70 32.89
N ASN A 437 26.70 -16.42 31.65
CA ASN A 437 27.53 -16.62 30.47
C ASN A 437 28.80 -15.76 30.55
N THR A 438 29.85 -16.20 29.86
CA THR A 438 31.14 -15.48 29.86
C THR A 438 31.24 -14.42 28.77
N ASN A 439 30.16 -14.22 27.99
CA ASN A 439 30.14 -13.32 26.85
C ASN A 439 29.93 -11.86 27.28
N GLY A 440 29.41 -11.62 28.49
CA GLY A 440 29.34 -10.30 29.10
C GLY A 440 28.16 -9.45 28.62
N PHE A 441 27.15 -10.10 28.05
CA PHE A 441 25.89 -9.47 27.66
C PHE A 441 24.98 -9.28 28.88
N ALA A 442 24.13 -8.25 28.86
CA ALA A 442 23.32 -7.90 30.02
C ALA A 442 21.94 -7.32 29.68
N ILE A 443 20.99 -7.59 30.57
CA ILE A 443 19.71 -6.90 30.69
C ILE A 443 19.83 -5.94 31.87
N THR A 444 19.66 -4.64 31.64
CA THR A 444 19.89 -3.59 32.65
C THR A 444 18.84 -2.49 32.58
N SER A 445 18.78 -1.62 33.60
CA SER A 445 17.93 -0.42 33.58
C SER A 445 16.45 -0.74 33.31
N ILE A 446 15.81 -1.38 34.29
CA ILE A 446 14.39 -1.77 34.24
C ILE A 446 13.60 -0.88 35.21
N GLU A 447 12.49 -0.34 34.75
CA GLU A 447 11.45 0.25 35.58
C GLU A 447 10.18 -0.59 35.48
N ALA A 448 9.47 -0.76 36.60
CA ALA A 448 8.24 -1.56 36.61
C ALA A 448 7.17 -0.95 37.51
N VAL A 449 5.93 -0.89 37.01
CA VAL A 449 4.74 -0.59 37.80
C VAL A 449 4.26 -1.90 38.44
N ILE A 450 4.66 -2.13 39.70
CA ILE A 450 4.32 -3.36 40.42
C ILE A 450 2.89 -3.26 41.00
N PRO A 451 2.01 -4.23 40.74
CA PRO A 451 0.65 -4.20 41.28
C PRO A 451 0.60 -4.24 42.80
N SER A 452 -0.43 -3.61 43.37
CA SER A 452 -0.58 -3.50 44.82
C SER A 452 -0.64 -4.88 45.50
N GLY A 453 0.22 -5.06 46.51
CA GLY A 453 0.29 -6.32 47.28
C GLY A 453 1.27 -7.35 46.71
N LEU A 454 1.89 -7.05 45.57
CA LEU A 454 2.98 -7.82 44.98
C LEU A 454 4.31 -7.06 45.12
N THR A 455 5.38 -7.72 44.71
CA THR A 455 6.76 -7.26 44.82
C THR A 455 7.51 -7.58 43.54
N LYS A 456 8.63 -6.91 43.27
CA LYS A 456 9.46 -7.28 42.11
C LYS A 456 9.94 -8.75 42.12
N SER A 457 10.01 -9.43 43.27
CA SER A 457 10.41 -10.85 43.28
C SER A 457 9.35 -11.80 42.73
N ASP A 458 8.12 -11.32 42.55
CA ASP A 458 7.04 -12.11 41.94
C ASP A 458 7.17 -12.18 40.40
N TYR A 459 7.94 -11.27 39.79
CA TYR A 459 8.12 -11.14 38.33
C TYR A 459 9.57 -11.32 37.88
N PHE A 460 10.54 -10.86 38.67
CA PHE A 460 11.94 -10.80 38.28
C PHE A 460 12.82 -11.76 39.10
N PRO A 461 13.67 -12.58 38.44
CA PRO A 461 14.58 -13.50 39.13
C PRO A 461 15.61 -12.74 39.97
N SER A 462 16.13 -13.38 41.02
CA SER A 462 17.00 -12.71 42.00
C SER A 462 18.25 -12.06 41.41
N GLY A 463 18.77 -12.59 40.31
CA GLY A 463 19.94 -12.04 39.60
C GLY A 463 19.67 -10.73 38.87
N LEU A 464 18.40 -10.46 38.52
CA LEU A 464 17.99 -9.28 37.75
C LEU A 464 17.40 -8.17 38.62
N GLN A 465 16.92 -8.51 39.83
CA GLN A 465 16.24 -7.55 40.72
C GLN A 465 17.07 -6.30 41.08
N SER A 466 18.40 -6.33 40.97
CA SER A 466 19.25 -5.14 41.17
C SER A 466 19.08 -4.08 40.09
N GLU A 467 18.68 -4.51 38.89
CA GLU A 467 18.44 -3.66 37.72
C GLU A 467 17.01 -3.07 37.72
N VAL A 468 16.13 -3.55 38.61
CA VAL A 468 14.71 -3.17 38.65
C VAL A 468 14.44 -2.08 39.69
N THR A 469 13.95 -0.95 39.20
CA THR A 469 13.40 0.16 39.98
C THR A 469 11.87 0.13 39.92
N GLU A 470 11.21 0.03 41.08
CA GLU A 470 9.74 0.09 41.14
C GLU A 470 9.28 1.55 41.02
N VAL A 471 8.35 1.81 40.09
CA VAL A 471 7.73 3.13 39.88
C VAL A 471 6.24 3.08 40.22
N ALA A 472 5.67 4.21 40.63
CA ALA A 472 4.30 4.25 41.15
C ALA A 472 3.24 4.06 40.05
N ASP A 473 3.49 4.62 38.88
CA ASP A 473 2.64 4.58 37.68
C ASP A 473 3.51 4.93 36.46
N VAL A 474 2.93 4.78 35.26
CA VAL A 474 3.59 5.06 33.97
C VAL A 474 4.10 6.51 33.91
N SER A 475 3.34 7.48 34.43
CA SER A 475 3.72 8.90 34.43
C SER A 475 4.93 9.23 35.31
N SER A 476 5.27 8.32 36.23
CA SER A 476 6.42 8.43 37.13
C SER A 476 7.69 7.80 36.53
N ALA A 477 7.59 7.10 35.41
CA ALA A 477 8.71 6.46 34.75
C ALA A 477 9.70 7.50 34.19
N SER A 478 10.99 7.16 34.23
CA SER A 478 12.09 7.98 33.70
C SER A 478 12.78 7.37 32.48
N ILE A 479 12.41 6.13 32.13
CA ILE A 479 12.85 5.38 30.96
C ILE A 479 11.62 4.82 30.22
N GLY A 480 11.87 4.22 29.06
CA GLY A 480 10.86 3.67 28.17
C GLY A 480 10.91 4.33 26.80
N ALA A 481 9.93 4.01 25.96
CA ALA A 481 9.79 4.57 24.63
C ALA A 481 9.36 6.05 24.65
N ASP A 482 9.88 6.84 23.70
CA ASP A 482 9.30 8.10 23.29
C ASP A 482 8.07 7.83 22.43
N VAL A 483 6.89 7.95 23.04
CA VAL A 483 5.63 7.64 22.37
C VAL A 483 5.16 8.74 21.41
N SER A 484 5.75 9.94 21.48
CA SER A 484 5.31 11.09 20.68
C SER A 484 5.48 10.91 19.17
N VAL A 485 6.33 9.95 18.77
CA VAL A 485 6.58 9.58 17.37
C VAL A 485 5.48 8.69 16.78
N PHE A 486 4.56 8.13 17.58
CA PHE A 486 3.55 7.17 17.14
C PHE A 486 2.16 7.78 16.86
N SER A 487 2.03 9.11 16.81
CA SER A 487 0.74 9.79 16.53
C SER A 487 0.08 9.45 15.18
N TRP A 488 0.83 8.85 14.26
CA TRP A 488 0.35 8.38 12.95
C TRP A 488 -0.23 6.96 12.97
N THR A 489 -0.09 6.24 14.07
CA THR A 489 -0.46 4.81 14.18
C THR A 489 -1.96 4.64 14.39
N TRP A 490 -2.51 3.47 14.04
CA TRP A 490 -3.87 3.12 14.42
C TRP A 490 -3.99 3.04 15.95
N ALA A 491 -3.00 2.51 16.65
CA ALA A 491 -2.99 2.45 18.11
C ALA A 491 -3.19 3.84 18.76
N SER A 492 -2.50 4.88 18.29
CA SER A 492 -2.70 6.24 18.80
C SER A 492 -4.09 6.79 18.43
N GLN A 493 -4.52 6.64 17.18
CA GLN A 493 -5.80 7.18 16.70
C GLN A 493 -7.06 6.53 17.29
N SER A 494 -6.91 5.32 17.83
CA SER A 494 -7.97 4.57 18.51
C SER A 494 -7.91 4.69 20.03
N ASP A 495 -7.12 5.64 20.55
CA ASP A 495 -6.90 5.91 21.97
C ASP A 495 -6.18 4.78 22.74
N ALA A 496 -5.71 3.72 22.06
CA ALA A 496 -5.14 2.53 22.71
C ALA A 496 -3.90 2.85 23.56
N LEU A 497 -3.07 3.81 23.15
CA LEU A 497 -1.92 4.28 23.93
C LEU A 497 -2.34 5.11 25.15
N SER A 498 -3.34 5.98 24.99
CA SER A 498 -3.85 6.81 26.08
C SER A 498 -4.60 5.98 27.13
N ASP A 499 -5.32 4.94 26.72
CA ASP A 499 -6.08 4.04 27.59
C ASP A 499 -5.17 3.27 28.56
N ILE A 500 -3.92 3.02 28.18
CA ILE A 500 -2.89 2.38 29.02
C ILE A 500 -1.98 3.38 29.73
N GLY A 501 -2.22 4.69 29.56
CA GLY A 501 -1.53 5.76 30.27
C GLY A 501 -0.17 6.15 29.68
N LEU A 502 0.09 5.83 28.41
CA LEU A 502 1.28 6.29 27.69
C LEU A 502 1.12 7.70 27.08
N GLU A 503 -0.11 8.13 26.75
CA GLU A 503 -0.43 9.44 26.16
C GLU A 503 -1.27 10.37 27.04
#